data_AF-A0AA49GJW5-F1
#
_entry.id   AF-A0AA49GJW5-F1
#
_cell.length_a   1.000
_cell.length_b   1.000
_cell.length_c   1.000
_cell.angle_alpha   90.00
_cell.angle_beta   90.00
_cell.angle_gamma   90.00
#
_symmetry.space_group_name_H-M   'P 1'
#
loop_
_entity.id
_entity.type
_entity.pdbx_description
1 polymer ?
#
loop_
_entity_poly.entity_id
_entity_poly.type
_entity_poly.pdbx_seq_one_letter_code
_entity_poly.pdbx_strand_id
1 'polypeptide(L)'
;MEKVIRFIKSESFIFVTLVFVLFGQTVHTTYLFETVRVADLGFNIGEIRIEAVNWFHAIVFAIAIEAAILMSILHGKSLASNIYAIASFATNLLYYAPWNDEIPQIVSTTLISAMLSGSIWFFSDLFAEKVRENSDELDLSLFSELTSEEMQKSNFKTTFPDNR
;
A
#
# COMPACT_ATOMS: atom_id res chain seq x y z
N MET A 1 28.33 8.84 3.12
CA MET A 1 27.31 9.30 2.15
C MET A 1 26.73 8.12 1.36
N GLU A 2 27.56 7.30 0.70
CA GLU A 2 27.09 6.14 -0.07
C GLU A 2 26.27 5.11 0.73
N LYS A 3 26.64 4.83 1.98
CA LYS A 3 25.88 3.91 2.85
C LYS A 3 24.46 4.43 3.14
N VAL A 4 24.32 5.74 3.34
CA VAL A 4 23.03 6.40 3.58
C VAL A 4 22.17 6.36 2.31
N ILE A 5 22.76 6.67 1.16
CA ILE A 5 22.06 6.60 -0.14
C ILE A 5 21.61 5.15 -0.42
N ARG A 6 22.46 4.16 -0.14
CA ARG A 6 22.08 2.73 -0.26
C ARG A 6 20.93 2.35 0.65
N PHE A 7 20.92 2.86 1.89
CA PHE A 7 19.84 2.62 2.82
C PHE A 7 18.52 3.26 2.37
N ILE A 8 18.55 4.50 1.91
CA ILE A 8 17.35 5.21 1.39
C ILE A 8 16.76 4.49 0.17
N LYS A 9 17.62 3.89 -0.67
CA LYS A 9 17.20 3.09 -1.83
C LYS A 9 16.80 1.64 -1.49
N SER A 10 16.88 1.24 -0.22
CA SER A 10 16.55 -0.14 0.17
C SER A 10 15.05 -0.38 0.18
N GLU A 11 14.66 -1.59 -0.21
CA GLU A 11 13.29 -2.08 -0.11
C GLU A 11 12.70 -1.91 1.28
N SER A 12 13.49 -2.23 2.32
CA SER A 12 13.06 -2.11 3.71
C SER A 12 12.72 -0.67 4.07
N PHE A 13 13.50 0.31 3.60
CA PHE A 13 13.23 1.72 3.89
C PHE A 13 11.98 2.22 3.16
N ILE A 14 11.80 1.84 1.89
CA ILE A 14 10.60 2.18 1.11
C ILE A 14 9.37 1.57 1.77
N PHE A 15 9.43 0.30 2.16
CA PHE A 15 8.36 -0.40 2.87
C PHE A 15 8.01 0.28 4.19
N VAL A 16 9.00 0.58 5.03
CA VAL A 16 8.77 1.26 6.31
C VAL A 16 8.15 2.64 6.09
N THR A 17 8.63 3.38 5.08
CA THR A 17 8.06 4.68 4.72
C THR A 17 6.59 4.54 4.30
N LEU A 18 6.28 3.56 3.46
CA LEU A 18 4.90 3.25 3.07
C LEU A 18 4.03 2.92 4.28
N VAL A 19 4.51 2.10 5.22
CA VAL A 19 3.78 1.79 6.46
C VAL A 19 3.50 3.05 7.29
N PHE A 20 4.47 3.96 7.42
CA PHE A 20 4.26 5.23 8.12
C PHE A 20 3.23 6.12 7.43
N VAL A 21 3.25 6.18 6.10
CA VAL A 21 2.26 6.91 5.30
C VAL A 21 0.86 6.33 5.53
N LEU A 22 0.69 5.02 5.38
CA LEU A 22 -0.60 4.35 5.58
C LEU A 22 -1.09 4.48 7.04
N PHE A 23 -0.19 4.45 8.02
CA PHE A 23 -0.55 4.66 9.43
C PHE A 23 -1.09 6.07 9.67
N GLY A 24 -0.41 7.10 9.17
CA GLY A 24 -0.89 8.48 9.25
C GLY A 24 -2.24 8.65 8.55
N GLN A 25 -2.39 8.02 7.38
CA GLN A 25 -3.64 8.00 6.61
C GLN A 25 -4.77 7.31 7.38
N THR A 26 -4.50 6.22 8.10
CA THR A 26 -5.51 5.44 8.85
C THR A 26 -6.28 6.31 9.84
N VAL A 27 -5.59 7.22 10.54
CA VAL A 27 -6.23 8.14 11.51
C VAL A 27 -7.20 9.08 10.80
N HIS A 28 -6.77 9.65 9.66
CA HIS A 28 -7.61 10.53 8.85
C HIS A 28 -8.82 9.79 8.27
N THR A 29 -8.59 8.60 7.69
CA THR A 29 -9.63 7.71 7.16
C THR A 29 -10.65 7.32 8.23
N THR A 30 -10.19 7.06 9.46
CA THR A 30 -11.07 6.78 10.61
C THR A 30 -12.00 7.96 10.89
N TYR A 31 -11.48 9.18 10.94
CA TYR A 31 -12.29 10.37 11.19
C TYR A 31 -13.30 10.62 10.07
N LEU A 32 -12.88 10.43 8.82
CA LEU A 32 -13.77 10.54 7.65
C LEU A 32 -14.91 9.53 7.72
N PHE A 33 -14.61 8.26 8.03
CA PHE A 33 -15.62 7.21 8.19
C PHE A 33 -16.58 7.46 9.35
N GLU A 34 -16.08 8.00 10.46
CA GLU A 34 -16.92 8.45 11.56
C GLU A 34 -17.95 9.48 11.04
N THR A 35 -17.46 10.50 10.34
CA THR A 35 -18.25 11.66 9.92
C THR A 35 -19.30 11.31 8.87
N VAL A 36 -18.96 10.43 7.91
CA VAL A 36 -19.83 10.10 6.77
C VAL A 36 -20.68 8.85 6.98
N ARG A 37 -20.52 8.16 8.12
CA ARG A 37 -21.28 6.95 8.43
C ARG A 37 -22.79 7.24 8.36
N VAL A 38 -23.50 6.32 7.72
CA VAL A 38 -24.98 6.38 7.63
C VAL A 38 -25.65 5.72 8.85
N ALA A 39 -25.06 4.65 9.38
CA ALA A 39 -25.65 3.86 10.45
C ALA A 39 -25.00 4.17 11.82
N ASP A 40 -25.72 4.86 12.70
CA ASP A 40 -25.31 5.07 14.09
C ASP A 40 -25.35 3.75 14.88
N LEU A 41 -24.17 3.29 15.32
CA LEU A 41 -24.00 2.11 16.17
C LEU A 41 -23.86 2.49 17.65
N GLY A 42 -23.96 3.78 17.98
CA GLY A 42 -24.01 4.25 19.33
C GLY A 42 -25.25 3.76 20.05
N PHE A 43 -25.14 3.56 21.35
CA PHE A 43 -26.27 3.19 22.19
C PHE A 43 -26.27 4.01 23.48
N ASN A 44 -27.47 4.24 24.00
CA ASN A 44 -27.68 5.01 25.21
C ASN A 44 -27.75 4.05 26.41
N ILE A 45 -26.92 4.28 27.42
CA ILE A 45 -27.08 3.69 28.76
C ILE A 45 -27.55 4.81 29.68
N GLY A 46 -28.86 4.85 29.93
CA GLY A 46 -29.48 5.96 30.69
C GLY A 46 -29.35 7.27 29.92
N GLU A 47 -28.72 8.27 30.55
CA GLU A 47 -28.45 9.59 29.94
C GLU A 47 -27.08 9.66 29.23
N ILE A 48 -26.25 8.62 29.32
CA ILE A 48 -24.93 8.59 28.71
C ILE A 48 -25.03 7.94 27.33
N ARG A 49 -24.69 8.69 26.28
CA ARG A 49 -24.51 8.17 24.93
C ARG A 49 -23.11 7.60 24.77
N ILE A 50 -23.01 6.32 24.41
CA ILE A 50 -21.73 5.65 24.19
C ILE A 50 -21.46 5.57 22.69
N GLU A 51 -20.44 6.31 22.26
CA GLU A 51 -20.00 6.38 20.86
C GLU A 51 -18.75 5.52 20.59
N ALA A 52 -18.25 4.77 21.59
CA ALA A 52 -17.06 3.95 21.44
C ALA A 52 -17.19 2.89 20.33
N VAL A 53 -18.38 2.31 20.15
CA VAL A 53 -18.66 1.33 19.07
C VAL A 53 -18.57 1.99 17.70
N ASN A 54 -19.00 3.24 17.61
CA ASN A 54 -18.91 4.04 16.40
C ASN A 54 -17.44 4.25 15.99
N TRP A 55 -16.60 4.69 16.93
CA TRP A 55 -15.18 4.86 16.67
C TRP A 55 -14.49 3.54 16.35
N PHE A 56 -14.81 2.47 17.08
CA PHE A 56 -14.26 1.14 16.81
C PHE A 56 -14.58 0.65 15.40
N HIS A 57 -15.84 0.77 14.96
CA HIS A 57 -16.25 0.39 13.62
C HIS A 57 -15.49 1.18 12.54
N ALA A 58 -15.31 2.50 12.74
CA ALA A 58 -14.57 3.35 11.81
C ALA A 58 -13.08 2.95 11.73
N ILE A 59 -12.44 2.64 12.87
CA ILE A 59 -11.05 2.16 12.92
C ILE A 59 -10.89 0.84 12.17
N VAL A 60 -11.80 -0.12 12.40
CA VAL A 60 -11.77 -1.42 11.73
C VAL A 60 -11.89 -1.25 10.21
N PHE A 61 -12.80 -0.39 9.75
CA PHE A 61 -12.95 -0.09 8.33
C PHE A 61 -11.71 0.58 7.72
N ALA A 62 -11.14 1.57 8.41
CA ALA A 62 -9.92 2.24 7.97
C ALA A 62 -8.77 1.24 7.83
N ILE A 63 -8.51 0.43 8.86
CA ILE A 63 -7.46 -0.61 8.83
C ILE A 63 -7.70 -1.60 7.70
N ALA A 64 -8.94 -2.04 7.47
CA ALA A 64 -9.26 -2.99 6.41
C ALA A 64 -8.94 -2.43 5.01
N ILE A 65 -9.24 -1.15 4.76
CA ILE A 65 -8.93 -0.49 3.49
C ILE A 65 -7.42 -0.34 3.30
N GLU A 66 -6.72 0.17 4.31
CA GLU A 66 -5.26 0.35 4.25
C GLU A 66 -4.53 -0.99 4.09
N ALA A 67 -5.02 -2.06 4.73
CA ALA A 67 -4.52 -3.41 4.54
C ALA A 67 -4.79 -3.95 3.12
N ALA A 68 -5.95 -3.68 2.53
CA ALA A 68 -6.26 -4.09 1.17
C ALA A 68 -5.33 -3.41 0.13
N ILE A 69 -5.00 -2.14 0.37
CA ILE A 69 -4.03 -1.39 -0.45
C ILE A 69 -2.64 -2.00 -0.28
N LEU A 70 -2.19 -2.18 0.96
CA LEU A 70 -0.90 -2.79 1.25
C LEU A 70 -0.79 -4.18 0.60
N MET A 71 -1.80 -5.03 0.73
CA MET A 71 -1.83 -6.34 0.07
C MET A 71 -1.75 -6.20 -1.45
N SER A 72 -2.47 -5.26 -2.06
CA SER A 72 -2.40 -5.04 -3.51
C SER A 72 -0.99 -4.66 -3.97
N ILE A 73 -0.34 -3.78 -3.20
CA ILE A 73 1.04 -3.34 -3.43
C ILE A 73 2.04 -4.50 -3.26
N LEU A 74 1.88 -5.31 -2.20
CA LEU A 74 2.70 -6.50 -1.93
C LEU A 74 2.59 -7.56 -3.03
N HIS A 75 1.48 -7.59 -3.79
CA HIS A 75 1.31 -8.48 -4.95
C HIS A 75 1.73 -7.81 -6.27
N GLY A 76 2.41 -6.65 -6.23
CA GLY A 76 2.85 -5.92 -7.42
C GLY A 76 1.72 -5.27 -8.23
N LYS A 77 0.51 -5.14 -7.67
CA LYS A 77 -0.67 -4.57 -8.33
C LYS A 77 -0.87 -3.11 -7.93
N SER A 78 -0.16 -2.19 -8.59
CA SER A 78 -0.26 -0.75 -8.25
C SER A 78 -1.58 -0.10 -8.67
N LEU A 79 -2.30 -0.66 -9.65
CA LEU A 79 -3.57 -0.09 -10.13
C LEU A 79 -4.59 0.16 -9.01
N ALA A 80 -4.74 -0.79 -8.07
CA ALA A 80 -5.68 -0.64 -6.96
C ALA A 80 -5.30 0.54 -6.05
N SER A 81 -3.99 0.71 -5.80
CA SER A 81 -3.48 1.84 -5.03
C SER A 81 -3.66 3.18 -5.77
N ASN A 82 -3.50 3.19 -7.09
CA ASN A 82 -3.67 4.40 -7.90
C ASN A 82 -5.14 4.86 -7.91
N ILE A 83 -6.08 3.91 -8.03
CA ILE A 83 -7.52 4.20 -7.88
C ILE A 83 -7.79 4.76 -6.47
N TYR A 84 -7.21 4.16 -5.44
CA TYR A 84 -7.34 4.65 -4.07
C TYR A 84 -6.76 6.06 -3.90
N ALA A 85 -5.59 6.36 -4.46
CA ALA A 85 -4.99 7.69 -4.41
C ALA A 85 -5.91 8.75 -5.03
N ILE A 86 -6.55 8.45 -6.16
CA ILE A 86 -7.53 9.36 -6.78
C ILE A 86 -8.75 9.54 -5.87
N ALA A 87 -9.28 8.47 -5.32
CA ALA A 87 -10.41 8.52 -4.38
C ALA A 87 -10.07 9.29 -3.10
N SER A 88 -8.85 9.09 -2.57
CA SER A 88 -8.29 9.83 -1.42
C SER A 88 -8.20 11.32 -1.72
N PHE A 89 -7.73 11.70 -2.90
CA PHE A 89 -7.67 13.10 -3.28
C PHE A 89 -9.06 13.74 -3.34
N ALA A 90 -10.01 13.06 -3.98
CA ALA A 90 -11.39 13.52 -4.07
C ALA A 90 -12.05 13.63 -2.68
N THR A 91 -11.89 12.62 -1.83
CA THR A 91 -12.43 12.62 -0.46
C THR A 91 -11.80 13.70 0.41
N ASN A 92 -10.51 13.98 0.27
CA ASN A 92 -9.86 15.09 0.97
C ASN A 92 -10.44 16.44 0.54
N LEU A 93 -10.65 16.67 -0.76
CA LEU A 93 -11.31 17.89 -1.23
C LEU A 93 -12.74 18.00 -0.70
N LEU A 94 -13.49 16.90 -0.66
CA LEU A 94 -14.84 16.90 -0.11
C LEU A 94 -14.86 17.17 1.40
N TYR A 95 -13.91 16.60 2.12
CA TYR A 95 -13.78 16.74 3.56
C TYR A 95 -13.39 18.15 3.99
N TYR A 96 -12.37 18.72 3.36
CA TYR A 96 -11.92 20.07 3.69
C TYR A 96 -12.80 21.16 3.07
N ALA A 97 -13.63 20.82 2.08
CA ALA A 97 -14.54 21.73 1.37
C ALA A 97 -13.91 23.10 1.04
N PRO A 98 -12.71 23.12 0.42
CA PRO A 98 -11.90 24.33 0.30
C PRO A 98 -12.60 25.46 -0.46
N TRP A 99 -13.58 25.15 -1.31
CA TRP A 99 -14.37 26.13 -2.05
C TRP A 99 -15.17 27.11 -1.19
N ASN A 100 -15.25 26.87 0.14
CA ASN A 100 -15.83 27.80 1.09
C ASN A 100 -14.82 28.82 1.66
N ASP A 101 -13.53 28.67 1.36
CA ASP A 101 -12.44 29.47 1.93
C ASP A 101 -11.90 30.54 0.95
N GLU A 102 -10.95 31.36 1.43
CA GLU A 102 -10.23 32.32 0.59
C GLU A 102 -9.25 31.64 -0.38
N ILE A 103 -8.91 32.31 -1.49
CA ILE A 103 -8.04 31.74 -2.56
C ILE A 103 -6.72 31.13 -2.03
N PRO A 104 -5.97 31.78 -1.12
CA PRO A 104 -4.73 31.17 -0.60
C PRO A 104 -4.98 29.84 0.13
N GLN A 105 -6.07 29.76 0.90
CA GLN A 105 -6.46 28.54 1.61
C GLN A 105 -6.91 27.46 0.63
N ILE A 106 -7.74 27.80 -0.37
CA ILE A 106 -8.14 26.88 -1.44
C ILE A 106 -6.92 26.21 -2.07
N VAL A 107 -5.93 27.03 -2.46
CA VAL A 107 -4.71 26.54 -3.12
C VAL A 107 -3.92 25.64 -2.17
N SER A 108 -3.70 26.09 -0.93
CA SER A 108 -2.91 25.32 0.05
C SER A 108 -3.55 23.97 0.39
N THR A 109 -4.86 23.93 0.66
CA THR A 109 -5.61 22.71 0.98
C THR A 109 -5.63 21.74 -0.19
N THR A 110 -5.80 22.26 -1.42
CA THR A 110 -5.76 21.45 -2.64
C THR A 110 -4.37 20.83 -2.83
N LEU A 111 -3.31 21.62 -2.64
CA LEU A 111 -1.93 21.13 -2.76
C LEU A 111 -1.62 20.06 -1.72
N ILE A 112 -1.98 20.28 -0.44
CA ILE A 112 -1.76 19.29 0.62
C ILE A 112 -2.53 18.00 0.32
N SER A 113 -3.78 18.10 -0.11
CA SER A 113 -4.61 16.94 -0.49
C SER A 113 -3.96 16.13 -1.63
N ALA A 114 -3.41 16.83 -2.62
CA ALA A 114 -2.71 16.24 -3.76
C ALA A 114 -1.39 15.60 -3.32
N MET A 115 -0.61 16.27 -2.46
CA MET A 115 0.65 15.74 -1.93
C MET A 115 0.44 14.48 -1.11
N LEU A 116 -0.57 14.47 -0.23
CA LEU A 116 -0.90 13.31 0.61
C LEU A 116 -1.28 12.11 -0.27
N SER A 117 -2.22 12.30 -1.19
CA SER A 117 -2.70 11.22 -2.06
C SER A 117 -1.64 10.79 -3.08
N GLY A 118 -0.87 11.75 -3.61
CA GLY A 118 0.25 11.49 -4.50
C GLY A 118 1.37 10.69 -3.82
N SER A 119 1.62 10.90 -2.52
CA SER A 119 2.60 10.10 -1.79
C SER A 119 2.24 8.62 -1.79
N ILE A 120 0.95 8.28 -1.59
CA ILE A 120 0.47 6.90 -1.68
C ILE A 120 0.74 6.34 -3.07
N TRP A 121 0.35 7.06 -4.12
CA TRP A 121 0.61 6.64 -5.49
C TRP A 121 2.10 6.36 -5.72
N PHE A 122 2.97 7.35 -5.47
CA PHE A 122 4.39 7.23 -5.78
C PHE A 122 5.07 6.10 -5.01
N PHE A 123 4.80 5.96 -3.70
CA PHE A 123 5.38 4.88 -2.91
C PHE A 123 4.81 3.51 -3.29
N SER A 124 3.55 3.45 -3.73
CA SER A 124 2.92 2.22 -4.19
C SER A 124 3.50 1.73 -5.51
N ASP A 125 3.66 2.62 -6.50
CA ASP A 125 4.29 2.28 -7.79
C ASP A 125 5.75 1.87 -7.58
N LEU A 126 6.52 2.65 -6.80
CA LEU A 126 7.92 2.36 -6.53
C LEU A 126 8.10 1.00 -5.83
N PHE A 127 7.24 0.68 -4.87
CA PHE A 127 7.32 -0.59 -4.17
C PHE A 127 6.83 -1.76 -5.04
N ALA A 128 5.72 -1.59 -5.77
CA ALA A 128 5.19 -2.62 -6.66
C ALA A 128 6.17 -2.97 -7.79
N GLU A 129 6.87 -1.97 -8.34
CA GLU A 129 7.96 -2.17 -9.31
C GLU A 129 9.06 -3.06 -8.72
N LYS A 130 9.51 -2.73 -7.50
CA LYS A 130 10.58 -3.46 -6.82
C LYS A 130 10.19 -4.91 -6.48
N VAL A 131 8.94 -5.15 -6.06
CA VAL A 131 8.40 -6.50 -5.85
C VAL A 131 8.39 -7.31 -7.15
N ARG A 132 8.00 -6.69 -8.26
CA ARG A 132 7.97 -7.35 -9.57
C ARG A 132 9.37 -7.72 -10.04
N GLU A 133 10.33 -6.80 -9.94
CA GLU A 133 11.74 -7.07 -10.27
C GLU A 133 12.28 -8.27 -9.50
N ASN A 134 12.05 -8.33 -8.19
CA ASN A 134 12.53 -9.42 -7.35
C ASN A 134 11.84 -10.76 -7.66
N SER A 135 10.55 -10.72 -8.02
CA SER A 135 9.79 -11.92 -8.40
C SER A 135 10.32 -12.51 -9.71
N ASP A 136 10.57 -11.64 -10.71
CA ASP A 136 11.12 -12.02 -12.01
C ASP A 136 12.55 -12.61 -11.87
N GLU A 137 13.38 -12.05 -10.98
CA GLU A 137 14.73 -12.56 -10.69
C GLU A 137 14.70 -13.95 -10.01
N LEU A 138 13.77 -14.16 -9.07
CA LEU A 138 13.56 -15.45 -8.41
C LEU A 138 13.12 -16.53 -9.40
N ASP A 139 12.14 -16.24 -10.26
CA ASP A 139 11.65 -17.17 -11.28
C ASP A 139 12.76 -17.56 -12.28
N LEU A 140 13.58 -16.61 -12.72
CA LEU A 140 14.72 -16.88 -13.60
C LEU A 140 15.78 -17.76 -12.92
N SER A 141 16.09 -17.48 -11.65
CA SER A 141 17.09 -18.26 -10.89
C SER A 141 16.64 -19.71 -10.72
N LEU A 142 15.36 -19.92 -10.40
CA LEU A 142 14.77 -21.25 -10.20
C LEU A 142 14.70 -22.03 -11.51
N PHE A 143 14.35 -21.36 -12.62
CA PHE A 143 14.39 -21.97 -13.95
C PHE A 143 15.82 -22.36 -14.37
N SER A 144 16.81 -21.52 -14.05
CA SER A 144 18.23 -21.82 -14.32
C SER A 144 18.73 -23.03 -13.52
N GLU A 145 18.29 -23.15 -12.26
CA GLU A 145 18.65 -24.27 -11.39
C GLU A 145 18.01 -25.58 -11.88
N LEU A 146 16.70 -25.56 -12.19
CA LEU A 146 15.98 -26.70 -12.75
C LEU A 146 16.59 -27.19 -14.08
N THR A 147 16.90 -26.26 -14.99
CA THR A 147 17.52 -26.62 -16.28
C THR A 147 18.94 -27.14 -16.10
N SER A 148 19.69 -26.65 -15.12
CA SER A 148 21.03 -27.17 -14.79
C SER A 148 20.97 -28.60 -14.21
N GLU A 149 20.00 -28.90 -13.35
CA GLU A 149 19.77 -30.25 -12.83
C GLU A 149 19.31 -31.23 -13.92
N GLU A 150 18.41 -30.80 -14.81
CA GLU A 150 17.96 -31.61 -15.94
C GLU A 150 19.11 -31.89 -16.92
N MET A 151 19.97 -30.90 -17.21
CA MET A 151 21.16 -31.10 -18.02
C MET A 151 22.18 -32.04 -17.34
N GLN A 152 22.35 -31.98 -16.01
CA GLN A 152 23.16 -32.95 -15.28
C GLN A 152 22.59 -34.38 -15.39
N LYS A 153 21.28 -34.55 -15.21
CA LYS A 153 20.62 -35.87 -15.33
C LYS A 153 20.67 -36.42 -16.76
N SER A 154 20.58 -35.55 -17.76
CA SER A 154 20.73 -35.90 -19.19
C SER A 154 22.15 -36.35 -19.52
N ASN A 155 23.16 -35.58 -19.07
CA ASN A 155 24.58 -35.94 -19.27
C ASN A 155 25.00 -37.22 -18.53
N PHE A 156 24.35 -37.56 -17.41
CA PHE A 156 24.59 -38.82 -16.70
C PHE A 156 24.00 -40.04 -17.43
N LYS A 157 22.93 -39.87 -18.22
CA LYS A 157 22.35 -40.96 -19.03
C LYS A 157 23.13 -41.26 -20.30
N THR A 158 23.97 -40.34 -20.78
CA THR A 158 24.76 -40.52 -22.01
C THR A 158 26.20 -40.99 -21.76
N THR A 159 26.62 -41.13 -20.50
CA THR A 159 27.99 -41.52 -20.12
C THR A 159 28.21 -43.00 -19.76
N PHE A 160 27.25 -43.90 -20.02
CA PHE A 160 27.51 -45.34 -19.97
C PHE A 160 27.60 -45.97 -21.37
N PRO A 161 28.80 -46.09 -21.95
CA PRO A 161 29.12 -47.18 -22.84
C PRO A 161 29.73 -48.30 -22.00
N ASP A 162 28.98 -49.36 -21.74
CA ASP A 162 29.64 -50.63 -21.40
C ASP A 162 29.32 -51.64 -22.49
N ASN A 163 30.21 -51.61 -23.49
CA ASN A 163 30.47 -52.71 -24.41
C ASN A 163 30.90 -53.93 -23.57
N ARG A 164 30.01 -54.90 -23.40
CA ARG A 164 30.38 -56.31 -23.26
C ARG A 164 29.35 -57.19 -23.95
#